data_AF-A0A559QJK3-F1
#
_entry.id   AF-A0A559QJK3-F1
#
_cell.length_a   1.000
_cell.length_b   1.000
_cell.length_c   1.000
_cell.angle_alpha   90.00
_cell.angle_beta   90.00
_cell.angle_gamma   90.00
#
_symmetry.space_group_name_H-M   'P 1'
#
loop_
_entity.id
_entity.type
_entity.pdbx_description
1 polymer ?
#
loop_
_entity_poly.entity_id
_entity_poly.type
_entity_poly.pdbx_seq_one_letter_code
_entity_poly.pdbx_strand_id
1 'polypeptide(L)' 'MKNVPWQIEKIINVANDLASTGSSGGSTGEVIAAAFVLDRMEFIPHGYTVIEAWERLDEQWQRYVKLVKANYSDLLVPW' A
#
# COMPACT_ATOMS: atom_id res chain seq x y z
N MET A 1 14.36 13.61 6.97
CA MET A 1 13.53 12.55 6.37
C MET A 1 14.06 11.21 6.88
N LYS A 2 13.21 10.30 7.38
CA LYS A 2 13.65 8.93 7.71
C LYS A 2 14.22 8.35 6.39
N ASN A 3 15.44 7.79 6.38
CA ASN A 3 15.99 7.10 5.20
C ASN A 3 15.21 5.80 4.99
N VAL A 4 14.03 5.92 4.38
CA VAL A 4 13.20 4.78 4.02
C VAL A 4 13.60 4.25 2.65
N PRO A 5 13.62 2.92 2.43
CA PRO A 5 13.72 2.35 1.10
C PRO A 5 12.67 2.98 0.17
N TRP A 6 13.05 3.23 -1.09
CA TRP A 6 12.17 3.90 -2.06
C TRP A 6 10.82 3.17 -2.25
N GLN A 7 10.79 1.85 -2.11
CA GLN A 7 9.55 1.07 -2.17
C GLN A 7 8.59 1.39 -1.02
N ILE A 8 9.11 1.60 0.20
CA ILE A 8 8.30 1.97 1.36
C ILE A 8 7.72 3.37 1.15
N GLU A 9 8.55 4.32 0.68
CA GLU A 9 8.09 5.66 0.33
C GLU A 9 6.99 5.60 -0.74
N LYS A 10 7.16 4.75 -1.75
CA LYS A 10 6.17 4.60 -2.83
C LYS A 10 4.84 4.04 -2.32
N ILE A 11 4.86 3.02 -1.46
CA ILE A 11 3.64 2.47 -0.83
C ILE A 11 2.92 3.56 -0.02
N ILE A 12 3.66 4.32 0.78
CA ILE A 12 3.10 5.42 1.60
C ILE A 12 2.45 6.48 0.72
N ASN A 13 3.13 6.91 -0.35
CA ASN A 13 2.60 7.92 -1.26
C ASN A 13 1.31 7.44 -1.94
N VAL A 14 1.29 6.21 -2.46
CA VAL A 14 0.09 5.63 -3.09
C VAL A 14 -1.05 5.45 -2.09
N ALA A 15 -0.74 5.02 -0.86
CA ALA A 15 -1.72 4.93 0.22
C ALA A 15 -2.33 6.28 0.56
N ASN A 16 -1.52 7.33 0.65
CA ASN A 16 -2.00 8.68 0.92
C ASN A 16 -2.86 9.25 -0.23
N ASP A 17 -2.49 8.98 -1.48
CA ASP A 17 -3.30 9.36 -2.65
C ASP A 17 -4.68 8.68 -2.61
N LEU A 18 -4.71 7.36 -2.35
CA LEU A 18 -5.95 6.57 -2.26
C LEU A 18 -6.82 7.04 -1.09
N ALA A 19 -6.24 7.26 0.08
CA ALA A 19 -6.94 7.77 1.26
C ALA A 19 -7.55 9.15 1.01
N SER A 20 -6.81 10.05 0.37
CA SER A 20 -7.22 11.46 0.19
C SER A 20 -8.18 11.66 -0.97
N THR A 21 -8.03 10.89 -2.05
CA THR A 21 -8.74 11.15 -3.32
C THR A 21 -9.58 9.98 -3.81
N GLY A 22 -9.41 8.79 -3.23
CA GLY A 22 -9.99 7.55 -3.74
C GLY A 22 -9.31 7.00 -4.99
N SER A 23 -8.21 7.60 -5.44
CA SER A 23 -7.49 7.21 -6.66
C SER A 23 -5.98 7.35 -6.49
N SER A 24 -5.19 6.68 -7.34
CA SER A 24 -3.74 6.87 -7.40
C SER A 24 -3.20 6.58 -8.80
N GLY A 25 -2.07 7.20 -9.14
CA GLY A 25 -1.27 6.87 -10.33
C GLY A 25 -0.31 5.69 -10.13
N GLY A 26 -0.41 4.97 -9.01
CA GLY A 26 0.43 3.81 -8.71
C GLY A 26 0.16 2.62 -9.66
N SER A 27 1.16 1.76 -9.82
CA SER A 27 0.99 0.48 -10.51
C SER A 27 0.04 -0.45 -9.75
N THR A 28 -0.46 -1.50 -10.39
CA THR A 28 -1.37 -2.49 -9.75
C THR A 28 -0.80 -3.05 -8.45
N GLY A 29 0.50 -3.40 -8.41
CA GLY A 29 1.14 -3.92 -7.19
C GLY A 29 1.26 -2.86 -6.09
N GLU A 30 1.55 -1.62 -6.45
CA GLU A 30 1.60 -0.50 -5.50
C GLU A 30 0.23 -0.20 -4.89
N VAL A 31 -0.82 -0.20 -5.72
CA VAL A 31 -2.21 0.01 -5.27
C VAL A 31 -2.65 -1.11 -4.34
N ILE A 32 -2.34 -2.37 -4.67
CA ILE A 32 -2.61 -3.51 -3.80
C ILE A 32 -1.88 -3.37 -2.46
N ALA A 33 -0.57 -3.08 -2.48
CA ALA A 33 0.22 -2.91 -1.27
C ALA A 33 -0.34 -1.77 -0.39
N ALA A 34 -0.72 -0.66 -1.00
CA ALA A 34 -1.36 0.46 -0.33
C ALA A 34 -2.73 0.08 0.28
N ALA A 35 -3.57 -0.67 -0.43
CA ALA A 35 -4.85 -1.16 0.08
C ALA A 35 -4.66 -1.98 1.36
N PHE A 36 -3.65 -2.87 1.39
CA PHE A 36 -3.29 -3.64 2.59
C PHE A 36 -2.72 -2.81 3.73
N VAL A 37 -1.95 -1.76 3.42
CA VAL A 37 -1.45 -0.82 4.43
C VAL A 37 -2.60 -0.07 5.10
N LEU A 38 -3.58 0.37 4.32
CA LEU A 38 -4.75 1.13 4.79
C LEU A 38 -5.81 0.25 5.47
N ASP A 39 -5.74 -1.08 5.32
CA ASP A 39 -6.83 -2.02 5.64
C ASP A 39 -8.14 -1.69 4.90
N ARG A 40 -8.03 -1.13 3.70
CA ARG A 40 -9.16 -0.71 2.84
C ARG A 40 -9.19 -1.53 1.57
N MET A 41 -9.79 -2.71 1.66
CA MET A 41 -9.81 -3.70 0.58
C MET A 41 -10.69 -3.25 -0.60
N GLU A 42 -11.52 -2.22 -0.43
CA GLU A 42 -12.26 -1.61 -1.54
C GLU A 42 -11.35 -1.00 -2.61
N PHE A 43 -10.08 -0.73 -2.28
CA PHE A 43 -9.08 -0.24 -3.24
C PHE A 43 -8.35 -1.35 -3.99
N ILE A 44 -8.61 -2.63 -3.68
CA ILE A 44 -8.06 -3.72 -4.47
C ILE A 44 -8.61 -3.63 -5.91
N PRO A 45 -7.75 -3.66 -6.94
CA PRO A 45 -8.19 -3.59 -8.33
C PRO A 45 -9.19 -4.69 -8.68
N HIS A 46 -10.19 -4.36 -9.50
CA HIS A 46 -11.17 -5.32 -9.97
C HIS A 46 -10.50 -6.53 -10.65
N GLY A 47 -11.05 -7.72 -10.40
CA GLY A 47 -10.53 -8.98 -10.94
C GLY A 47 -9.57 -9.72 -10.00
N TYR A 48 -9.26 -9.15 -8.83
CA TYR A 48 -8.54 -9.84 -7.76
C TYR A 48 -9.42 -10.03 -6.54
N THR A 49 -9.41 -11.24 -5.97
CA THR A 49 -9.79 -11.45 -4.57
C THR A 49 -8.71 -10.88 -3.65
N VAL A 50 -9.04 -10.72 -2.36
CA VAL A 50 -8.07 -10.27 -1.35
C VAL A 50 -6.85 -11.19 -1.31
N ILE A 51 -7.04 -12.50 -1.35
CA ILE A 51 -5.93 -13.47 -1.27
C ILE A 51 -5.08 -13.42 -2.53
N GLU A 52 -5.68 -13.41 -3.72
CA GLU A 52 -4.92 -13.32 -4.99
C GLU A 52 -4.14 -12.01 -5.07
N ALA A 53 -4.71 -10.91 -4.59
CA ALA A 53 -4.01 -9.63 -4.52
C ALA A 53 -2.79 -9.72 -3.59
N TRP A 54 -2.94 -10.33 -2.40
CA TRP A 54 -1.84 -10.54 -1.47
C TRP A 54 -0.73 -11.42 -2.07
N GLU A 55 -1.10 -12.55 -2.66
CA GLU A 55 -0.18 -13.50 -3.27
C GLU A 55 0.52 -12.94 -4.52
N ARG A 56 -0.10 -11.98 -5.21
CA ARG A 56 0.51 -11.26 -6.34
C ARG A 56 1.67 -10.36 -5.90
N LEU A 57 1.65 -9.85 -4.67
CA LEU A 57 2.80 -9.15 -4.11
C LEU A 57 3.90 -10.18 -3.86
N ASP A 58 5.11 -9.94 -4.39
CA ASP A 58 6.26 -10.77 -4.02
C ASP A 58 6.57 -10.66 -2.51
N GLU A 59 7.39 -11.59 -2.01
CA GLU A 59 7.74 -11.66 -0.58
C GLU A 59 8.34 -10.34 -0.05
N GLN A 60 9.04 -9.59 -0.90
CA GLN A 60 9.68 -8.34 -0.52
C GLN A 60 8.64 -7.23 -0.34
N TRP A 61 7.68 -7.11 -1.25
CA TRP A 61 6.56 -6.18 -1.14
C TRP A 61 5.64 -6.51 0.04
N GLN A 62 5.33 -7.79 0.26
CA GLN A 62 4.58 -8.21 1.45
C GLN A 62 5.30 -7.82 2.75
N ARG A 63 6.63 -7.95 2.79
CA ARG A 63 7.45 -7.49 3.94
C ARG A 63 7.40 -5.97 4.09
N TYR A 64 7.40 -5.21 3.01
CA TYR A 64 7.27 -3.75 3.07
C TYR A 64 5.91 -3.31 3.60
N VAL A 65 4.81 -3.93 3.17
CA VAL A 65 3.48 -3.67 3.74
C VAL A 65 3.48 -3.86 5.26
N LYS A 66 4.00 -5.00 5.74
CA LYS A 66 4.11 -5.28 7.18
C LYS A 66 4.96 -4.24 7.92
N LEU A 67 6.08 -3.82 7.33
CA LEU A 67 6.95 -2.78 7.89
C LEU A 67 6.26 -1.42 7.96
N VAL A 68 5.51 -1.03 6.93
CA VAL A 68 4.75 0.23 6.92
C VAL A 68 3.75 0.25 8.07
N LYS A 69 2.93 -0.81 8.18
CA LYS A 69 1.93 -0.93 9.25
C LYS A 69 2.53 -0.95 10.66
N ALA A 70 3.73 -1.51 10.82
CA ALA A 70 4.39 -1.60 12.13
C ALA A 70 5.11 -0.31 12.53
N ASN A 71 5.78 0.34 11.58
CA ASN A 71 6.83 1.33 11.89
C ASN A 71 6.63 2.70 11.22
N TYR A 72 5.68 2.82 10.30
CA TYR A 72 5.50 4.02 9.47
C TYR A 72 4.03 4.47 9.33
N SER A 73 3.11 3.93 10.13
CA SER A 73 1.71 4.38 10.14
C SER A 73 1.55 5.86 10.51
N ASP A 74 2.54 6.45 11.19
CA ASP A 74 2.62 7.88 11.47
C ASP A 74 2.75 8.76 10.22
N LEU A 75 3.12 8.17 9.08
CA LEU A 75 3.31 8.87 7.81
C LEU A 75 2.10 8.82 6.89
N LEU A 76 1.03 8.13 7.31
CA LEU A 76 -0.19 8.01 6.55
C LEU A 76 -1.20 9.07 7.00
N VAL A 77 -1.88 9.73 6.06
CA VAL A 77 -2.92 10.74 6.34
C VAL A 77 -4.13 10.11 7.04
N PRO A 78 -5.00 10.77 7.80
CA PRO A 78 -6.19 10.09 8.36
C PRO A 78 -7.13 9.54 7.26
N TRP A 79 -7.68 8.33 7.43
CA TRP A 79 -8.69 7.71 6.54
C TRP A 79 -9.77 6.96 7.30
#